data_AF-A0A811TAZ4-F1
#
_entry.id   AF-A0A811TAZ4-F1
#
_cell.length_a   1.000
_cell.length_b   1.000
_cell.length_c   1.000
_cell.angle_alpha   90.00
_cell.angle_beta   90.00
_cell.angle_gamma   90.00
#
_symmetry.space_group_name_H-M   'P 1'
#
loop_
_entity.id
_entity.type
_entity.pdbx_description
1 polymer ?
#
loop_
_entity_poly.entity_id
_entity_poly.type
_entity_poly.pdbx_seq_one_letter_code
_entity_poly.pdbx_strand_id
1 'polypeptide(L)'
;METKGTPLYRKQLPESEIINICKHLVEKNGIRSIERVTGHHRDTIGRLLVDMAEHAAEMNDYLIKTLGLTPLECDELWSFVKKNKKILSPAAQIGLKRVMHGSTPA
;
A
#
# COMPACT_ATOMS: atom_id res chain seq x y z
N MET A 1 22.02 8.54 10.69
CA MET A 1 21.30 7.32 10.27
C MET A 1 20.68 7.62 8.92
N GLU A 2 21.19 6.98 7.87
CA GLU A 2 20.86 7.29 6.47
C GLU A 2 19.40 6.95 6.10
N THR A 3 18.79 5.97 6.77
CA THR A 3 17.41 5.52 6.48
C THR A 3 16.34 6.16 7.37
N LYS A 4 16.66 7.20 8.15
CA LYS A 4 15.69 7.82 9.06
C LYS A 4 14.56 8.47 8.27
N GLY A 5 13.30 8.14 8.60
CA GLY A 5 12.12 8.66 7.92
C GLY A 5 11.70 7.88 6.67
N THR A 6 12.34 6.74 6.40
CA THR A 6 11.96 5.83 5.31
C THR A 6 11.41 4.51 5.88
N PRO A 7 10.70 3.68 5.09
CA PRO A 7 10.17 2.41 5.58
C PRO A 7 11.27 1.35 5.80
N LEU A 8 12.53 1.69 5.46
CA LEU A 8 13.72 0.88 5.72
C LEU A 8 14.34 1.16 7.10
N TYR A 9 13.83 2.15 7.83
CA TYR A 9 14.37 2.51 9.13
C TYR A 9 14.33 1.34 10.12
N ARG A 10 15.47 1.05 10.75
CA ARG A 10 15.64 -0.03 11.75
C ARG A 10 15.27 -1.44 11.27
N LYS A 11 15.24 -1.68 9.96
CA LYS A 11 15.08 -3.03 9.41
C LYS A 11 16.36 -3.83 9.56
N GLN A 12 16.20 -5.09 9.99
CA GLN A 12 17.29 -6.06 10.11
C GLN A 12 17.59 -6.76 8.79
N LEU A 13 16.62 -6.78 7.87
CA LEU A 13 16.81 -7.29 6.53
C LEU A 13 17.66 -6.30 5.71
N PRO A 14 18.59 -6.80 4.88
CA PRO A 14 19.27 -5.94 3.92
C PRO A 14 18.27 -5.38 2.92
N GLU A 15 18.55 -4.18 2.41
CA GLU A 15 17.65 -3.45 1.51
C GLU A 15 17.30 -4.26 0.24
N SER A 16 18.28 -5.00 -0.31
CA SER A 16 18.07 -5.87 -1.47
C SER A 16 16.99 -6.93 -1.26
N GLU A 17 16.94 -7.53 -0.06
CA GLU A 17 15.95 -8.54 0.31
C GLU A 17 14.56 -7.91 0.50
N ILE A 18 14.50 -6.73 1.10
CA ILE A 18 13.25 -5.96 1.21
C ILE A 18 12.68 -5.64 -0.17
N ILE A 19 13.54 -5.14 -1.08
CA ILE A 19 13.16 -4.86 -2.47
C ILE A 19 12.67 -6.14 -3.15
N ASN A 20 13.34 -7.28 -2.94
CA ASN A 20 12.95 -8.56 -3.52
C ASN A 20 11.55 -9.02 -3.04
N ILE A 21 11.29 -8.94 -1.73
CA ILE A 21 9.98 -9.24 -1.15
C ILE A 21 8.89 -8.34 -1.77
N CYS A 22 9.15 -7.03 -1.86
CA CYS A 22 8.21 -6.06 -2.43
C CYS A 22 7.95 -6.33 -3.92
N LYS A 23 8.97 -6.69 -4.71
CA LYS A 23 8.81 -7.06 -6.12
C LYS A 23 7.84 -8.23 -6.30
N HIS A 24 8.00 -9.29 -5.50
CA HIS A 24 7.08 -10.43 -5.58
C HIS A 24 5.65 -10.06 -5.20
N LEU A 25 5.46 -9.15 -4.23
CA LEU A 25 4.12 -8.66 -3.90
C LEU A 25 3.48 -7.92 -5.09
N VAL A 26 4.24 -7.06 -5.78
CA VAL A 26 3.78 -6.34 -6.99
C VAL A 26 3.40 -7.31 -8.11
N GLU A 27 4.10 -8.43 -8.22
CA GLU A 27 3.79 -9.55 -9.13
C GLU A 27 2.58 -10.39 -8.67
N LYS A 28 1.85 -9.95 -7.64
CA LYS A 28 0.64 -10.59 -7.09
C LYS A 28 0.89 -11.92 -6.40
N ASN A 29 2.11 -12.18 -5.93
CA ASN A 29 2.38 -13.34 -5.09
C ASN A 29 1.73 -13.16 -3.71
N GLY A 30 1.12 -14.23 -3.20
CA GLY A 30 0.66 -14.29 -1.80
C GLY A 30 1.84 -14.48 -0.84
N ILE A 31 1.69 -14.08 0.42
CA ILE A 31 2.75 -14.15 1.46
C ILE A 31 3.39 -15.54 1.56
N ARG A 32 2.60 -16.63 1.47
CA ARG A 32 3.13 -18.01 1.49
C ARG A 32 3.96 -18.35 0.25
N SER A 33 3.67 -17.73 -0.89
CA SER A 33 4.49 -17.89 -2.10
C SER A 33 5.83 -17.18 -1.91
N ILE A 34 5.80 -15.95 -1.40
CA ILE A 34 7.00 -15.15 -1.10
C ILE A 34 7.88 -15.85 -0.08
N GLU A 35 7.31 -16.44 0.98
CA GLU A 35 8.02 -17.26 1.98
C GLU A 35 8.80 -18.41 1.31
N ARG A 36 8.18 -19.14 0.37
CA ARG A 36 8.85 -20.24 -0.34
C ARG A 36 9.95 -19.76 -1.29
N VAL A 37 9.76 -18.61 -1.95
CA VAL A 37 10.71 -18.09 -2.95
C VAL A 37 11.90 -17.40 -2.28
N THR A 38 11.66 -16.65 -1.21
CA THR A 38 12.68 -15.82 -0.55
C THR A 38 13.30 -16.48 0.68
N GLY A 39 12.67 -17.52 1.24
CA GLY A 39 13.12 -18.21 2.45
C GLY A 39 12.83 -17.44 3.75
N HIS A 40 12.27 -16.23 3.69
CA HIS A 40 11.90 -15.46 4.87
C HIS A 40 10.59 -15.98 5.48
N HIS A 41 10.55 -16.10 6.81
CA HIS A 41 9.34 -16.52 7.50
C HIS A 41 8.17 -15.56 7.22
N ARG A 42 6.96 -16.11 7.03
CA ARG A 42 5.75 -15.32 6.71
C ARG A 42 5.47 -14.17 7.66
N ASP A 43 5.82 -14.28 8.95
CA ASP A 43 5.60 -13.21 9.92
C ASP A 43 6.55 -12.03 9.68
N THR A 44 7.78 -12.32 9.26
CA THR A 44 8.76 -11.30 8.88
C THR A 44 8.29 -10.56 7.65
N ILE A 45 7.84 -11.30 6.62
CA ILE A 45 7.25 -10.74 5.41
C ILE A 45 6.00 -9.92 5.77
N GLY A 46 5.10 -10.47 6.58
CA GLY A 46 3.86 -9.81 6.99
C GLY A 46 4.12 -8.48 7.70
N ARG A 47 5.00 -8.45 8.70
CA ARG A 47 5.38 -7.21 9.39
C ARG A 47 6.03 -6.20 8.45
N LEU A 48 6.92 -6.65 7.57
CA LEU A 48 7.52 -5.78 6.56
C LEU A 48 6.46 -5.12 5.68
N LEU A 49 5.48 -5.90 5.20
CA LEU A 49 4.43 -5.39 4.33
C LEU A 49 3.45 -4.45 5.05
N VAL A 50 3.18 -4.67 6.34
CA VAL A 50 2.38 -3.75 7.17
C VAL A 50 3.09 -2.40 7.28
N ASP A 51 4.36 -2.38 7.68
CA ASP A 51 5.12 -1.14 7.82
C ASP A 51 5.24 -0.38 6.48
N MET A 52 5.39 -1.10 5.37
CA MET A 52 5.38 -0.51 4.03
C MET A 52 4.01 0.10 3.66
N ALA A 53 2.91 -0.57 4.04
CA ALA A 53 1.56 -0.07 3.78
C ALA A 53 1.24 1.17 4.62
N GLU A 54 1.65 1.21 5.89
CA GLU A 54 1.51 2.37 6.76
C GLU A 54 2.28 3.57 6.18
N HIS A 55 3.52 3.37 5.78
CA HIS A 55 4.32 4.44 5.18
C HIS A 55 3.77 4.90 3.82
N ALA A 56 3.21 4.00 3.02
CA ALA A 56 2.53 4.38 1.77
C ALA A 56 1.28 5.25 2.03
N ALA A 57 0.54 4.99 3.12
CA ALA A 57 -0.58 5.83 3.53
C ALA A 57 -0.11 7.22 3.98
N GLU A 58 0.95 7.29 4.80
CA GLU A 58 1.57 8.57 5.21
C GLU A 58 2.04 9.39 4.00
N MET A 59 2.71 8.72 3.04
CA MET A 59 3.18 9.35 1.81
C MET A 59 2.00 9.85 0.97
N ASN A 60 0.92 9.08 0.86
CA ASN A 60 -0.28 9.51 0.14
C ASN A 60 -0.90 10.76 0.78
N ASP A 61 -1.04 10.79 2.10
CA ASP A 61 -1.55 11.96 2.84
C ASP A 61 -0.64 13.19 2.67
N TYR A 62 0.68 12.98 2.72
CA TYR A 62 1.66 14.02 2.47
C TYR A 62 1.55 14.58 1.06
N LEU A 63 1.45 13.71 0.04
CA LEU A 63 1.35 14.11 -1.36
C LEU A 63 0.04 14.86 -1.63
N ILE A 64 -1.10 14.38 -1.11
CA ILE A 64 -2.39 15.07 -1.25
C ILE A 64 -2.31 16.50 -0.68
N LYS A 65 -1.75 16.64 0.53
CA LYS A 65 -1.61 17.95 1.19
C LYS A 65 -0.62 18.86 0.46
N THR A 66 0.53 18.32 0.05
CA THR A 66 1.61 19.10 -0.57
C THR A 66 1.24 19.57 -1.97
N LEU A 67 0.54 18.73 -2.73
CA LEU A 67 0.07 19.06 -4.08
C LEU A 67 -1.20 19.91 -4.06
N GLY A 68 -1.81 20.11 -2.89
CA GLY A 68 -3.05 20.89 -2.74
C GLY A 68 -4.24 20.28 -3.49
N LEU A 69 -4.24 18.95 -3.67
CA LEU A 69 -5.27 18.27 -4.47
C LEU A 69 -6.63 18.43 -3.81
N THR A 70 -7.61 18.82 -4.61
CA THR A 70 -9.00 18.86 -4.19
C THR A 70 -9.57 17.45 -4.08
N PRO A 71 -10.61 17.23 -3.25
CA PRO A 71 -11.30 15.95 -3.18
C PRO A 71 -11.81 15.45 -4.54
N LEU A 72 -12.16 16.36 -5.46
CA LEU A 72 -12.61 16.04 -6.81
C LEU A 72 -11.47 15.47 -7.66
N GLU A 73 -10.31 16.11 -7.68
CA GLU A 73 -9.13 15.64 -8.42
C GLU A 73 -8.64 14.28 -7.91
N CYS A 74 -8.72 14.04 -6.59
CA CYS A 74 -8.46 12.72 -6.02
C CYS A 74 -9.47 11.68 -6.53
N ASP A 75 -10.76 12.01 -6.59
CA ASP A 75 -11.80 11.11 -7.08
C ASP A 75 -11.65 10.79 -8.59
N GLU A 76 -11.29 11.78 -9.39
CA GLU A 76 -10.96 11.61 -10.81
C GLU A 76 -9.75 10.69 -11.00
N LEU A 77 -8.69 10.86 -10.19
CA LEU A 77 -7.52 9.98 -10.21
C LEU A 77 -7.90 8.52 -9.90
N TRP A 78 -8.74 8.30 -8.88
CA TRP A 78 -9.23 6.95 -8.55
C TRP A 78 -10.18 6.38 -9.61
N SER A 79 -10.95 7.22 -10.29
CA SER A 79 -11.81 6.85 -11.42
C SER A 79 -10.97 6.47 -12.65
N PHE A 80 -9.87 7.17 -12.92
CA PHE A 80 -8.93 6.85 -13.99
C PHE A 80 -8.23 5.51 -13.76
N VAL A 81 -7.86 5.20 -12.52
CA VAL A 81 -7.20 3.94 -12.13
C VAL A 81 -8.11 2.69 -12.26
N LYS A 82 -9.39 2.85 -12.66
CA LYS A 82 -10.35 1.76 -13.00
C LYS A 82 -10.23 0.54 -12.09
N LYS A 83 -10.54 0.68 -10.80
CA LYS A 83 -10.79 -0.50 -9.96
C LYS A 83 -12.13 -1.14 -10.34
N ASN A 84 -12.11 -2.37 -10.84
CA ASN A 84 -13.32 -3.11 -11.13
C ASN A 84 -14.03 -3.48 -9.81
N LYS A 85 -15.01 -2.67 -9.41
CA LYS A 85 -15.68 -2.72 -8.09
C LYS A 85 -16.25 -4.11 -7.75
N LYS A 86 -16.54 -4.93 -8.76
CA LYS A 86 -17.08 -6.29 -8.64
C LYS A 86 -16.11 -7.31 -8.00
N ILE A 87 -14.82 -7.06 -8.00
CA ILE A 87 -13.78 -8.01 -7.55
C ILE A 87 -13.22 -7.62 -6.16
N LEU A 88 -13.59 -6.46 -5.63
CA LEU A 88 -13.06 -5.96 -4.36
C LEU A 88 -13.69 -6.70 -3.17
N SER A 89 -12.85 -7.06 -2.19
CA SER A 89 -13.33 -7.57 -0.89
C SER A 89 -14.16 -6.52 -0.15
N PRO A 90 -15.07 -6.90 0.77
CA PRO A 90 -15.88 -5.96 1.52
C PRO A 90 -15.05 -4.88 2.24
N ALA A 91 -13.91 -5.25 2.82
CA ALA A 91 -12.99 -4.31 3.47
C ALA A 91 -12.38 -3.31 2.47
N ALA A 92 -11.96 -3.77 1.29
CA ALA A 92 -11.42 -2.90 0.25
C ALA A 92 -12.51 -1.96 -0.32
N GLN A 93 -13.77 -2.42 -0.40
CA GLN A 93 -14.90 -1.57 -0.78
C GLN A 93 -15.17 -0.49 0.28
N ILE A 94 -15.11 -0.82 1.57
CA ILE A 94 -15.24 0.16 2.67
C ILE A 94 -14.12 1.20 2.59
N GLY A 95 -12.88 0.75 2.37
CA GLY A 95 -11.75 1.65 2.13
C GLY A 95 -12.02 2.59 0.96
N LEU A 96 -12.45 2.04 -0.19
CA LEU A 96 -12.77 2.82 -1.39
C LEU A 96 -13.90 3.84 -1.16
N LYS A 97 -14.96 3.45 -0.43
CA LYS A 97 -16.09 4.33 -0.08
C LYS A 97 -15.70 5.48 0.85
N ARG A 98 -14.65 5.31 1.66
CA ARG A 98 -14.15 6.39 2.53
C ARG A 98 -13.39 7.47 1.77
N VAL A 99 -12.86 7.14 0.58
CA VAL A 99 -12.04 8.06 -0.22
C VAL A 99 -12.79 8.66 -1.42
N MET A 100 -13.78 7.96 -1.97
CA MET A 100 -14.58 8.45 -3.09
C MET A 100 -15.82 9.19 -2.60
N HIS A 101 -16.07 10.40 -3.12
CA HIS A 101 -17.25 11.19 -2.78
C HIS A 101 -18.41 10.81 -3.71
N GLY A 102 -19.60 10.59 -3.14
CA GLY A 102 -20.80 10.16 -3.89
C GLY A 102 -21.82 9.36 -3.07
N SER A 103 -21.50 8.99 -1.83
CA SER A 103 -22.50 8.49 -0.87
C SER A 103 -22.96 9.63 0.03
N THR A 104 -23.55 10.67 -0.55
CA THR A 104 -24.49 11.50 0.21
C THR A 104 -25.72 10.62 0.45
N PRO A 105 -26.04 10.23 1.70
CA PRO A 105 -27.32 9.60 1.93
C PRO A 105 -28.42 10.62 1.60
N ALA A 106 -29.40 10.21 0.80
CA ALA A 106 -30.68 10.90 0.74
C ALA A 106 -31.41 10.73 2.08
#